data_AF-A0A9E1WF47-F1
#
_entry.id   AF-A0A9E1WF47-F1
#
_cell.length_a   1.000
_cell.length_b   1.000
_cell.length_c   1.000
_cell.angle_alpha   90.00
_cell.angle_beta   90.00
_cell.angle_gamma   90.00
#
_symmetry.space_group_name_H-M   'P 1'
#
loop_
_entity.id
_entity.type
_entity.pdbx_description
1 polymer ?
#
loop_
_entity_poly.entity_id
_entity_poly.type
_entity_poly.pdbx_seq_one_letter_code
_entity_poly.pdbx_strand_id
1 'polypeptide(L)'
;RKIPVQYAKRMVGRKVFGGQSSFLPLKVNYAGVMPVIFASAILMFPAQLLRTLGAAIADSPSETNWAIDLANVFASRGWFYYIVYGGLILVFSYFWVSIMFKPVQIADDLKKNGGYVPGVRPGEHTARFLDFVMTRLTLAGAIFLTAIAVFPDFIFKTANVSYNVATFFGGTGMLIIVGVVLDTMRQLETFLLQRHYDGFLRKGRIRGRSSSNSQGIESLELKDFEAQWRPLIFIAIALFLLGLVGFILKST
;
A
#
# COMPACT_ATOMS: atom_id res chain seq x y z
N ARG A 1 0.70 -17.86 -5.63
CA ARG A 1 0.85 -19.25 -5.16
C ARG A 1 -0.44 -19.68 -4.45
N LYS A 2 -1.02 -20.83 -4.81
CA LYS A 2 -2.23 -21.36 -4.15
C LYS A 2 -1.79 -22.31 -3.03
N ILE A 3 -2.17 -22.04 -1.78
CA ILE A 3 -1.92 -22.95 -0.66
C ILE A 3 -3.19 -23.78 -0.45
N PRO A 4 -3.16 -25.12 -0.56
CA PRO A 4 -4.34 -25.93 -0.34
C PRO A 4 -4.78 -25.87 1.12
N VAL A 5 -6.07 -25.67 1.33
CA VAL A 5 -6.73 -25.68 2.64
C VAL A 5 -7.81 -26.74 2.61
N GLN A 6 -7.90 -27.53 3.66
CA GLN A 6 -8.99 -28.48 3.85
C GLN A 6 -9.86 -28.03 5.01
N TYR A 7 -11.17 -28.05 4.81
CA TYR A 7 -12.13 -27.83 5.88
C TYR A 7 -12.58 -29.17 6.46
N ALA A 8 -12.69 -29.23 7.79
CA ALA A 8 -13.15 -30.41 8.48
C ALA A 8 -14.52 -30.86 7.97
N LYS A 9 -14.66 -32.18 7.74
CA LYS A 9 -15.93 -32.83 7.41
C LYS A 9 -16.76 -32.93 8.68
N ARG A 10 -18.03 -32.51 8.64
CA ARG A 10 -18.97 -32.77 9.73
C ARG A 10 -19.96 -33.83 9.28
N MET A 11 -20.01 -34.95 9.99
CA MET A 11 -21.11 -35.90 9.82
C MET A 11 -22.33 -35.39 10.59
N VAL A 12 -23.45 -35.24 9.89
CA VAL A 12 -24.76 -34.94 10.51
C VAL A 12 -25.70 -36.07 10.10
N GLY A 13 -26.04 -36.94 11.05
CA GLY A 13 -26.77 -38.18 10.77
C GLY A 13 -25.94 -39.16 9.93
N ARG A 14 -26.52 -39.70 8.84
CA ARG A 14 -25.85 -40.62 7.88
C ARG A 14 -25.25 -39.94 6.65
N LYS A 15 -25.31 -38.60 6.56
CA LYS A 15 -24.79 -37.83 5.42
C LYS A 15 -23.57 -37.01 5.83
N VAL A 16 -22.51 -37.11 5.03
CA VAL A 16 -21.29 -36.30 5.20
C VAL A 16 -21.58 -34.93 4.61
N PHE A 17 -21.52 -33.89 5.43
CA PHE A 17 -21.58 -32.50 5.00
C PHE A 17 -20.20 -31.86 5.15
N GLY A 18 -19.74 -31.16 4.12
CA GLY A 18 -18.43 -30.51 4.11
C GLY A 18 -17.28 -31.43 3.67
N GLY A 19 -16.05 -30.96 3.87
CA GLY A 19 -14.84 -31.61 3.34
C GLY A 19 -14.39 -31.12 1.97
N GLN A 20 -14.85 -29.96 1.54
CA GLN A 20 -14.39 -29.37 0.28
C GLN A 20 -12.96 -28.85 0.47
N SER A 21 -12.06 -29.26 -0.43
CA SER A 21 -10.75 -28.65 -0.56
C SER A 21 -10.91 -27.26 -1.15
N SER A 22 -10.36 -26.26 -0.49
CA SER A 22 -10.22 -24.91 -1.01
C SER A 22 -8.74 -24.55 -1.16
N PHE A 23 -8.45 -23.35 -1.60
CA PHE A 23 -7.10 -22.82 -1.61
C PHE A 23 -7.10 -21.38 -1.08
N LEU A 24 -6.08 -21.05 -0.28
CA LEU A 24 -5.78 -19.69 0.10
C LEU A 24 -4.90 -19.06 -1.01
N PRO A 25 -5.39 -18.04 -1.74
CA PRO A 25 -4.61 -17.41 -2.78
C PRO A 25 -3.60 -16.42 -2.17
N LEU A 26 -2.30 -16.72 -2.28
CA LEU A 26 -1.26 -15.74 -2.00
C LEU A 26 -0.80 -15.09 -3.31
N LYS A 27 -0.93 -13.77 -3.40
CA LYS A 27 -0.51 -12.98 -4.56
C LYS A 27 1.00 -12.76 -4.54
N VAL A 28 1.64 -12.85 -5.72
CA VAL A 28 3.10 -12.64 -5.86
C VAL A 28 3.49 -11.22 -5.45
N ASN A 29 2.69 -10.25 -5.89
CA ASN A 29 2.77 -8.87 -5.44
C ASN A 29 1.60 -8.57 -4.50
N TYR A 30 1.82 -8.82 -3.21
CA TYR A 30 0.84 -8.47 -2.16
C TYR A 30 0.79 -6.97 -1.88
N ALA A 31 1.91 -6.27 -2.10
CA ALA A 31 2.05 -4.84 -1.82
C ALA A 31 1.45 -3.93 -2.91
N GLY A 32 1.15 -4.47 -4.09
CA GLY A 32 0.68 -3.68 -5.22
C GLY A 32 1.76 -2.70 -5.65
N VAL A 33 1.40 -1.42 -5.78
CA VAL A 33 2.33 -0.37 -6.24
C VAL A 33 2.78 0.57 -5.12
N MET A 34 2.29 0.36 -3.89
CA MET A 34 2.65 1.23 -2.76
C MET A 34 4.15 1.31 -2.47
N PRO A 35 4.95 0.22 -2.50
CA PRO A 35 6.39 0.31 -2.25
C PRO A 35 7.13 1.25 -3.22
N VAL A 36 6.70 1.29 -4.50
CA VAL A 36 7.27 2.17 -5.52
C VAL A 36 6.95 3.62 -5.22
N ILE A 37 5.70 3.88 -4.83
CA ILE A 37 5.22 5.22 -4.50
C ILE A 37 6.02 5.75 -3.31
N PHE A 38 6.17 4.98 -2.22
CA PHE A 38 6.97 5.39 -1.07
C PHE A 38 8.44 5.62 -1.41
N ALA A 39 9.05 4.73 -2.20
CA ALA A 39 10.43 4.92 -2.66
C ALA A 39 10.59 6.21 -3.47
N SER A 40 9.66 6.51 -4.39
CA SER A 40 9.70 7.74 -5.18
C SER A 40 9.46 9.00 -4.35
N ALA A 41 8.53 8.96 -3.39
CA ALA A 41 8.22 10.09 -2.51
C ALA A 41 9.42 10.44 -1.61
N ILE A 42 10.11 9.42 -1.07
CA ILE A 42 11.31 9.61 -0.24
C ILE A 42 12.48 10.19 -1.03
N LEU A 43 12.63 9.83 -2.32
CA LEU A 43 13.66 10.44 -3.16
C LEU A 43 13.30 11.86 -3.59
N MET A 44 12.03 12.11 -3.90
CA MET A 44 11.58 13.42 -4.37
C MET A 44 11.54 14.47 -3.25
N PHE A 45 11.24 14.05 -2.01
CA PHE A 45 11.04 14.97 -0.89
C PHE A 45 12.30 15.79 -0.53
N PRO A 46 13.49 15.19 -0.29
CA PRO A 46 14.70 15.95 -0.03
C PRO A 46 15.13 16.79 -1.23
N ALA A 47 15.02 16.26 -2.45
CA ALA A 47 15.40 16.99 -3.66
C ALA A 47 14.56 18.26 -3.83
N GLN A 48 13.25 18.18 -3.59
CA GLN A 48 12.37 19.33 -3.66
C GLN A 48 12.65 20.33 -2.53
N LEU A 49 12.82 19.85 -1.29
CA LEU A 49 13.11 20.69 -0.13
C LEU A 49 14.43 21.45 -0.28
N LEU A 50 15.50 20.75 -0.69
CA LEU A 50 16.81 21.36 -0.96
C LEU A 50 16.74 22.38 -2.10
N ARG A 51 15.95 22.11 -3.15
CA ARG A 51 15.76 23.05 -4.25
C ARG A 51 14.99 24.31 -3.81
N THR A 52 13.95 24.15 -2.99
CA THR A 52 13.17 25.30 -2.47
C THR A 52 13.93 26.12 -1.45
N LEU A 53 14.70 25.46 -0.56
CA LEU A 53 15.52 26.15 0.43
C LEU A 53 16.75 26.79 -0.22
N GLY A 54 17.41 26.10 -1.15
CA GLY A 54 18.51 26.66 -1.93
C GLY A 54 18.09 27.89 -2.75
N ALA A 55 16.87 27.89 -3.29
CA ALA A 55 16.31 29.06 -3.98
C ALA A 55 15.87 30.20 -3.03
N ALA A 56 15.56 29.89 -1.77
CA ALA A 56 15.17 30.89 -0.76
C ALA A 56 16.37 31.52 -0.04
N ILE A 57 17.51 30.83 0.01
CA ILE A 57 18.74 31.29 0.67
C ILE A 57 19.71 31.94 -0.33
N ALA A 58 19.59 31.65 -1.63
CA ALA A 58 20.43 32.24 -2.67
C ALA A 58 19.96 33.66 -3.06
N ASP A 59 20.49 34.68 -2.38
CA ASP A 59 20.37 36.09 -2.78
C ASP A 59 21.41 36.48 -3.84
N SER A 60 22.25 35.54 -4.30
CA SER A 60 23.25 35.76 -5.35
C SER A 60 23.45 34.51 -6.22
N PRO A 61 23.59 34.65 -7.55
CA PRO A 61 23.61 33.55 -8.51
C PRO A 61 24.90 32.72 -8.52
N SER A 62 25.84 32.96 -7.60
CA SER A 62 27.22 32.43 -7.67
C SER A 62 27.74 31.72 -6.42
N GLU A 63 26.99 31.63 -5.32
CA GLU A 63 27.40 30.74 -4.23
C GLU A 63 27.01 29.31 -4.59
N THR A 64 28.05 28.50 -4.78
CA THR A 64 28.00 27.06 -5.05
C THR A 64 27.34 26.38 -3.85
N ASN A 65 26.01 26.40 -3.84
CA ASN A 65 25.21 25.78 -2.82
C ASN A 65 25.43 24.27 -2.93
N TRP A 66 26.20 23.71 -2.00
CA TRP A 66 26.28 22.28 -1.75
C TRP A 66 24.89 21.63 -1.73
N ALA A 67 23.84 22.37 -1.35
CA ALA A 67 22.44 21.97 -1.40
C ALA A 67 21.89 21.80 -2.83
N ILE A 68 22.29 22.68 -3.78
CA ILE A 68 21.91 22.58 -5.20
C ILE A 68 22.70 21.46 -5.88
N ASP A 69 23.98 21.29 -5.54
CA ASP A 69 24.79 20.17 -6.06
C ASP A 69 24.31 18.82 -5.53
N LEU A 70 23.95 18.71 -4.25
CA LEU A 70 23.28 17.53 -3.72
C LEU A 70 21.93 17.30 -4.42
N ALA A 71 21.12 18.34 -4.58
CA ALA A 71 19.84 18.23 -5.29
C ALA A 71 20.04 17.75 -6.73
N ASN A 72 21.09 18.20 -7.42
CA ASN A 72 21.46 17.75 -8.76
C ASN A 72 21.96 16.30 -8.77
N VAL A 73 22.65 15.82 -7.74
CA VAL A 73 23.03 14.40 -7.59
C VAL A 73 21.80 13.51 -7.39
N PHE A 74 20.80 13.96 -6.62
CA PHE A 74 19.54 13.24 -6.45
C PHE A 74 18.60 13.36 -7.67
N ALA A 75 18.64 14.48 -8.40
CA ALA A 75 17.83 14.71 -9.60
C ALA A 75 18.44 14.08 -10.86
N SER A 76 19.77 13.93 -10.91
CA SER A 76 20.46 13.24 -11.99
C SER A 76 20.13 11.76 -11.92
N ARG A 77 19.44 11.25 -12.95
CA ARG A 77 19.20 9.79 -13.18
C ARG A 77 20.49 9.08 -13.59
N GLY A 78 21.50 9.20 -12.73
CA GLY A 78 22.75 8.46 -12.77
C GLY A 78 22.57 7.04 -12.25
N TRP A 79 23.62 6.24 -12.39
CA TRP A 79 23.63 4.86 -11.89
C TRP A 79 23.37 4.78 -10.37
N PHE A 80 23.85 5.78 -9.62
CA PHE A 80 23.61 5.89 -8.17
C PHE A 80 22.13 6.02 -7.82
N TYR A 81 21.37 6.84 -8.56
CA TYR A 81 19.93 6.99 -8.36
C TYR A 81 19.21 5.65 -8.50
N TYR A 82 19.52 4.86 -9.53
CA TYR A 82 18.88 3.57 -9.75
C TYR A 82 19.23 2.52 -8.70
N ILE A 83 20.46 2.51 -8.17
CA ILE A 83 20.84 1.65 -7.05
C ILE A 83 20.03 2.01 -5.81
N VAL A 84 20.00 3.29 -5.43
CA VAL A 84 19.30 3.74 -4.24
C VAL A 84 17.79 3.54 -4.39
N TYR A 85 17.23 3.84 -5.55
CA TYR A 85 15.82 3.63 -5.86
C TYR A 85 15.43 2.15 -5.81
N GLY A 86 16.20 1.27 -6.44
CA GLY A 86 15.97 -0.17 -6.37
C GLY A 86 16.10 -0.74 -4.95
N GLY A 87 17.11 -0.29 -4.20
CA GLY A 87 17.28 -0.65 -2.79
C GLY A 87 16.09 -0.21 -1.93
N LEU A 88 15.60 1.01 -2.12
CA LEU A 88 14.40 1.52 -1.47
C LEU A 88 13.17 0.67 -1.82
N ILE A 89 12.96 0.33 -3.09
CA ILE A 89 11.82 -0.53 -3.50
C ILE A 89 11.86 -1.87 -2.77
N LEU A 90 13.04 -2.51 -2.66
CA LEU A 90 13.19 -3.77 -1.94
C LEU A 90 12.83 -3.63 -0.46
N VAL A 91 13.41 -2.64 0.24
CA VAL A 91 13.15 -2.39 1.66
C VAL A 91 11.67 -2.09 1.91
N PHE A 92 11.09 -1.19 1.12
CA PHE A 92 9.67 -0.81 1.27
C PHE A 92 8.72 -1.95 0.91
N SER A 93 9.09 -2.85 0.01
CA SER A 93 8.28 -4.02 -0.30
C SER A 93 8.19 -4.96 0.90
N TYR A 94 9.32 -5.22 1.58
CA TYR A 94 9.32 -6.01 2.82
C TYR A 94 8.57 -5.32 3.95
N PHE A 95 8.84 -4.03 4.15
CA PHE A 95 8.20 -3.24 5.18
C PHE A 95 6.68 -3.24 5.01
N TRP A 96 6.19 -2.93 3.81
CA TRP A 96 4.76 -2.89 3.52
C TRP A 96 4.08 -4.23 3.76
N VAL A 97 4.69 -5.34 3.30
CA VAL A 97 4.08 -6.67 3.47
C VAL A 97 4.07 -7.07 4.94
N SER A 98 5.09 -6.74 5.73
CA SER A 98 5.11 -7.06 7.16
C SER A 98 3.99 -6.37 7.95
N ILE A 99 3.57 -5.17 7.54
CA ILE A 99 2.47 -4.43 8.17
C ILE A 99 1.11 -4.97 7.74
N MET A 100 0.94 -5.24 6.44
CA MET A 100 -0.35 -5.62 5.86
C MET A 100 -0.66 -7.10 6.05
N PHE A 101 0.34 -7.97 5.94
CA PHE A 101 0.18 -9.42 6.04
C PHE A 101 0.34 -9.87 7.50
N LYS A 102 -0.77 -10.21 8.15
CA LYS A 102 -0.80 -10.69 9.55
C LYS A 102 -0.97 -12.22 9.58
N PRO A 103 0.13 -13.02 9.52
CA PRO A 103 0.06 -14.47 9.40
C PRO A 103 -0.65 -15.14 10.59
N VAL A 104 -0.48 -14.59 11.81
CA VAL A 104 -1.10 -15.11 13.03
C VAL A 104 -2.63 -15.02 12.93
N GLN A 105 -3.15 -13.86 12.52
CA GLN A 105 -4.60 -13.65 12.38
C GLN A 105 -5.20 -14.58 11.31
N ILE A 106 -4.54 -14.70 10.15
CA ILE A 106 -4.99 -15.59 9.07
C ILE A 106 -5.00 -17.06 9.54
N ALA A 107 -4.00 -17.49 10.30
CA ALA A 107 -3.92 -18.84 10.83
C ALA A 107 -5.02 -19.12 11.87
N ASP A 108 -5.31 -18.15 12.74
CA ASP A 108 -6.37 -18.25 13.73
C ASP A 108 -7.75 -18.25 13.09
N ASP A 109 -7.99 -17.42 12.09
CA ASP A 109 -9.24 -17.40 11.33
C ASP A 109 -9.44 -18.71 10.56
N LEU A 110 -8.36 -19.28 10.01
CA LEU A 110 -8.40 -20.60 9.39
C LEU A 110 -8.83 -21.67 10.41
N LYS A 111 -8.22 -21.65 11.60
CA LYS A 111 -8.53 -22.58 12.70
C LYS A 111 -9.97 -22.42 13.20
N LYS A 112 -10.44 -21.18 13.39
CA LYS A 112 -11.82 -20.87 13.83
C LYS A 112 -12.86 -21.33 12.82
N ASN A 113 -12.57 -21.19 11.52
CA ASN A 113 -13.44 -21.65 10.43
C ASN A 113 -13.33 -23.17 10.17
N GLY A 114 -12.64 -23.94 11.03
CA GLY A 114 -12.46 -25.38 10.86
C GLY A 114 -11.59 -25.78 9.67
N GLY A 115 -10.83 -24.84 9.11
CA GLY A 115 -9.87 -25.03 8.05
C GLY A 115 -8.48 -25.36 8.60
N TYR A 116 -7.71 -26.15 7.87
CA TYR A 116 -6.30 -26.38 8.14
C TYR A 116 -5.51 -26.60 6.86
N VAL A 117 -4.21 -26.32 6.92
CA VAL A 117 -3.27 -26.62 5.82
C VAL A 117 -2.76 -28.05 6.02
N PRO A 118 -2.95 -28.96 5.05
CA PRO A 118 -2.44 -30.33 5.15
C PRO A 118 -0.94 -30.35 5.40
N GLY A 119 -0.49 -31.12 6.39
CA GLY A 119 0.93 -31.25 6.74
C GLY A 119 1.46 -30.21 7.74
N VAL A 120 0.67 -29.22 8.16
CA VAL A 120 1.07 -28.22 9.17
C VAL A 120 0.06 -28.17 10.31
N ARG A 121 0.52 -28.18 11.56
CA ARG A 121 -0.36 -28.14 12.74
C ARG A 121 -1.08 -26.77 12.82
N PRO A 122 -2.42 -26.72 13.02
CA PRO A 122 -3.16 -25.45 13.11
C PRO A 122 -2.68 -24.51 14.22
N GLY A 123 -2.74 -23.20 13.97
CA GLY A 123 -2.28 -22.15 14.89
C GLY A 123 -0.88 -21.65 14.53
N GLU A 124 0.01 -21.60 15.52
CA GLU A 124 1.34 -20.99 15.41
C GLU A 124 2.23 -21.60 14.32
N HIS A 125 2.13 -22.91 14.08
CA HIS A 125 2.89 -23.54 12.99
C HIS A 125 2.37 -23.14 11.61
N THR A 126 1.06 -22.98 11.44
CA THR A 126 0.46 -22.43 10.21
C THR A 126 0.90 -20.99 9.99
N ALA A 127 0.93 -20.16 11.04
CA ALA A 127 1.38 -18.77 10.96
C ALA A 127 2.84 -18.68 10.46
N ARG A 128 3.75 -19.45 11.07
CA ARG A 128 5.16 -19.52 10.64
C ARG A 128 5.33 -20.03 9.21
N PHE A 129 4.53 -21.01 8.79
CA PHE A 129 4.54 -21.49 7.41
C PHE A 129 4.10 -20.40 6.43
N LEU A 130 3.00 -19.70 6.73
CA LEU A 130 2.48 -18.61 5.90
C LEU A 130 3.48 -17.45 5.78
N ASP A 131 4.10 -17.08 6.90
CA ASP A 131 5.14 -16.06 6.94
C ASP A 131 6.33 -16.44 6.04
N PHE A 132 6.91 -17.62 6.24
CA PHE A 132 8.01 -18.11 5.42
C PHE A 132 7.71 -18.16 3.91
N VAL A 133 6.49 -18.58 3.55
CA VAL A 133 6.05 -18.57 2.14
C VAL A 133 5.94 -17.15 1.63
N MET A 134 5.40 -16.22 2.41
CA MET A 134 5.28 -14.82 2.00
C MET A 134 6.64 -14.15 1.86
N THR A 135 7.58 -14.30 2.78
CA THR A 135 8.92 -13.68 2.71
C THR A 135 9.68 -14.04 1.43
N ARG A 136 9.53 -15.27 0.94
CA ARG A 136 10.14 -15.70 -0.34
C ARG A 136 9.40 -15.15 -1.54
N LEU A 137 8.07 -15.07 -1.43
CA LEU A 137 7.22 -14.55 -2.47
C LEU A 137 7.43 -13.04 -2.65
N THR A 138 7.61 -12.31 -1.55
CA THR A 138 7.95 -10.88 -1.57
C THR A 138 9.32 -10.64 -2.14
N LEU A 139 10.31 -11.48 -1.88
CA LEU A 139 11.64 -11.36 -2.50
C LEU A 139 11.54 -11.37 -4.04
N ALA A 140 10.87 -12.39 -4.57
CA ALA A 140 10.67 -12.53 -6.02
C ALA A 140 9.81 -11.39 -6.59
N GLY A 141 8.76 -11.00 -5.85
CA GLY A 141 7.89 -9.89 -6.21
C GLY A 141 8.64 -8.57 -6.28
N ALA A 142 9.44 -8.23 -5.27
CA ALA A 142 10.16 -6.97 -5.16
C ALA A 142 11.27 -6.82 -6.21
N ILE A 143 11.98 -7.91 -6.54
CA ILE A 143 12.96 -7.92 -7.64
C ILE A 143 12.26 -7.66 -8.98
N PHE A 144 11.17 -8.36 -9.26
CA PHE A 144 10.39 -8.15 -10.48
C PHE A 144 9.85 -6.72 -10.58
N LEU A 145 9.38 -6.17 -9.47
CA LEU A 145 8.85 -4.83 -9.37
C LEU A 145 9.94 -3.77 -9.63
N THR A 146 11.12 -3.97 -9.05
CA THR A 146 12.30 -3.12 -9.29
C THR A 146 12.72 -3.16 -10.76
N ALA A 147 12.72 -4.35 -11.38
CA ALA A 147 13.05 -4.50 -12.79
C ALA A 147 12.10 -3.72 -13.69
N ILE A 148 10.78 -3.80 -13.47
CA ILE A 148 9.81 -3.04 -14.27
C ILE A 148 9.92 -1.54 -14.02
N ALA A 149 10.29 -1.11 -12.80
CA ALA A 149 10.44 0.31 -12.49
C ALA A 149 11.65 0.94 -13.19
N VAL A 150 12.77 0.20 -13.28
CA VAL A 150 14.04 0.71 -13.84
C VAL A 150 14.13 0.50 -15.35
N PHE A 151 13.51 -0.55 -15.89
CA PHE A 151 13.69 -0.95 -17.29
C PHE A 151 13.27 0.11 -18.33
N PRO A 152 12.07 0.74 -18.25
CA PRO A 152 11.66 1.75 -19.22
C PRO A 152 12.53 3.00 -19.13
N ASP A 153 12.95 3.36 -17.92
CA ASP A 153 13.84 4.48 -17.65
C ASP A 153 15.20 4.34 -18.36
N PHE A 154 15.73 3.12 -18.43
CA PHE A 154 16.95 2.81 -19.18
C PHE A 154 16.76 3.01 -20.69
N ILE A 155 15.62 2.58 -21.24
CA ILE A 155 15.28 2.74 -22.67
C ILE A 155 15.15 4.22 -23.04
N PHE A 156 14.42 5.00 -22.26
CA PHE A 156 14.22 6.43 -22.53
C PHE A 156 15.53 7.23 -22.47
N LYS A 157 16.47 6.83 -21.59
CA LYS A 157 17.80 7.42 -21.53
C LYS A 157 18.61 7.16 -22.80
N THR A 158 18.52 5.96 -23.37
CA THR A 158 19.21 5.64 -24.64
C THR A 158 18.56 6.28 -25.87
N ALA A 159 17.25 6.55 -25.82
CA ALA A 159 16.49 7.11 -26.94
C ALA A 159 16.45 8.66 -26.99
N ASN A 160 17.15 9.36 -26.08
CA ASN A 160 17.17 10.84 -25.99
C ASN A 160 15.77 11.50 -26.01
N VAL A 161 14.80 10.88 -25.35
CA VAL A 161 13.42 11.41 -25.27
C VAL A 161 13.36 12.58 -24.27
N SER A 162 12.52 13.57 -24.57
CA SER A 162 12.30 14.75 -23.71
C SER A 162 11.97 14.36 -22.27
N TYR A 163 12.59 15.03 -21.30
CA TYR A 163 12.51 14.76 -19.85
C TYR A 163 11.07 14.67 -19.33
N ASN A 164 10.17 15.53 -19.84
CA ASN A 164 8.77 15.55 -19.43
C ASN A 164 8.06 14.25 -19.85
N VAL A 165 8.28 13.81 -21.09
CA VAL A 165 7.71 12.56 -21.61
C VAL A 165 8.29 11.35 -20.86
N ALA A 166 9.60 11.35 -20.61
CA ALA A 166 10.28 10.28 -19.87
C ALA A 166 9.89 10.20 -18.39
N THR A 167 9.28 11.24 -17.82
CA THR A 167 8.82 11.23 -16.42
C THR A 167 7.39 10.74 -16.31
N PHE A 168 6.50 11.20 -17.20
CA PHE A 168 5.10 10.75 -17.23
C PHE A 168 4.93 9.34 -17.78
N PHE A 169 5.63 9.02 -18.88
CA PHE A 169 5.63 7.71 -19.51
C PHE A 169 6.82 6.84 -19.07
N GLY A 170 7.56 7.28 -18.04
CA GLY A 170 8.67 6.50 -17.46
C GLY A 170 8.20 5.23 -16.75
N GLY A 171 9.15 4.43 -16.26
CA GLY A 171 8.85 3.15 -15.62
C GLY A 171 8.01 3.29 -14.35
N THR A 172 8.34 4.29 -13.52
CA THR A 172 7.60 4.62 -12.30
C THR A 172 6.19 5.13 -12.59
N GLY A 173 6.04 6.07 -13.52
CA GLY A 173 4.74 6.66 -13.88
C GLY A 173 3.77 5.64 -14.46
N MET A 174 4.22 4.85 -15.44
CA MET A 174 3.41 3.79 -16.04
C MET A 174 3.02 2.71 -15.03
N LEU A 175 3.94 2.31 -14.15
CA LEU A 175 3.64 1.36 -13.07
C LEU A 175 2.57 1.87 -12.12
N ILE A 176 2.63 3.14 -11.74
CA ILE A 176 1.63 3.77 -10.87
C ILE A 176 0.27 3.77 -11.55
N ILE A 177 0.19 4.19 -12.81
CA ILE A 177 -1.06 4.23 -13.57
C ILE A 177 -1.68 2.83 -13.65
N VAL A 178 -0.93 1.84 -14.16
CA VAL A 178 -1.44 0.47 -14.29
C VAL A 178 -1.78 -0.12 -12.92
N GLY A 179 -0.96 0.15 -11.91
CA GLY A 179 -1.16 -0.29 -10.53
C GLY A 179 -2.47 0.16 -9.93
N VAL A 180 -2.73 1.47 -9.99
CA VAL A 180 -3.94 2.08 -9.45
C VAL A 180 -5.15 1.64 -10.27
N VAL A 181 -5.07 1.58 -11.60
CA VAL A 181 -6.18 1.09 -12.44
C VAL A 181 -6.55 -0.35 -12.07
N LEU A 182 -5.57 -1.24 -11.92
CA LEU A 182 -5.83 -2.62 -11.49
C LEU A 182 -6.40 -2.70 -10.08
N ASP A 183 -5.99 -1.82 -9.17
CA ASP A 183 -6.53 -1.78 -7.82
C ASP A 183 -7.98 -1.29 -7.80
N THR A 184 -8.27 -0.19 -8.50
CA THR A 184 -9.63 0.34 -8.68
C THR A 184 -10.55 -0.72 -9.31
N MET A 185 -10.08 -1.45 -10.33
CA MET A 185 -10.87 -2.53 -10.94
C MET A 185 -11.19 -3.65 -9.95
N ARG A 186 -10.22 -4.06 -9.11
CA ARG A 186 -10.45 -5.09 -8.08
C ARG A 186 -11.42 -4.61 -7.00
N GLN A 187 -11.32 -3.34 -6.60
CA GLN A 187 -12.24 -2.74 -5.64
C GLN A 187 -13.67 -2.69 -6.20
N LEU A 188 -13.83 -2.29 -7.46
CA LEU A 188 -15.12 -2.30 -8.16
C LEU A 188 -15.70 -3.71 -8.27
N GLU A 189 -14.91 -4.71 -8.65
CA GLU A 189 -15.32 -6.12 -8.71
C GLU A 189 -15.82 -6.61 -7.35
N THR A 190 -15.08 -6.31 -6.28
CA THR A 190 -15.44 -6.69 -4.91
C THR A 190 -16.76 -6.07 -4.48
N PHE A 191 -16.96 -4.77 -4.79
CA PHE A 191 -18.21 -4.06 -4.49
C PHE A 191 -19.42 -4.63 -5.26
N LEU A 192 -19.23 -4.95 -6.55
CA LEU A 192 -20.28 -5.56 -7.38
C LEU A 192 -20.67 -6.95 -6.89
N LEU A 193 -19.70 -7.78 -6.48
CA LEU A 193 -19.93 -9.10 -5.91
C LEU A 193 -20.76 -9.03 -4.61
N GLN A 194 -20.46 -8.05 -3.74
CA GLN A 194 -21.25 -7.82 -2.52
C GLN A 194 -22.68 -7.41 -2.85
N ARG A 195 -22.88 -6.51 -3.81
CA ARG A 195 -24.22 -6.06 -4.24
C ARG A 195 -25.07 -7.19 -4.86
N HIS A 196 -24.45 -8.13 -5.57
CA HIS A 196 -25.15 -9.28 -6.15
C HIS A 196 -25.42 -10.39 -5.12
N TYR A 197 -24.81 -10.33 -3.94
CA TYR A 197 -25.04 -11.26 -2.83
C TYR A 197 -26.34 -10.97 -2.04
N ASP A 198 -26.80 -9.71 -2.01
CA ASP A 198 -28.03 -9.31 -1.31
C ASP A 198 -29.31 -9.92 -1.91
N GLY A 199 -29.28 -10.28 -3.19
CA GLY A 199 -30.44 -10.82 -3.90
C GLY A 199 -30.90 -12.19 -3.42
N PHE A 200 -30.00 -13.00 -2.86
CA PHE A 200 -30.30 -14.38 -2.43
C PHE A 200 -30.67 -14.51 -0.94
N LEU A 201 -30.30 -13.54 -0.10
CA LEU A 201 -30.59 -13.58 1.35
C LEU A 201 -31.90 -12.88 1.74
N ARG A 202 -32.51 -12.08 0.85
CA ARG A 202 -33.73 -11.30 1.15
C ARG A 202 -35.06 -12.08 1.10
N LYS A 203 -35.02 -13.42 0.93
CA LYS A 203 -36.24 -14.28 0.93
C LYS A 203 -36.47 -15.04 2.24
N GLY A 204 -35.84 -14.61 3.34
CA GLY A 204 -36.08 -15.12 4.68
C GLY A 204 -36.51 -13.99 5.62
N ARG A 205 -37.74 -14.06 6.11
CA ARG A 205 -38.36 -13.08 7.03
C ARG A 205 -37.61 -13.10 8.37
N ILE A 206 -36.63 -12.21 8.58
CA ILE A 206 -35.95 -12.05 9.87
C ILE A 206 -36.86 -11.23 10.79
N ARG A 207 -37.46 -11.93 11.76
CA ARG A 207 -38.26 -11.37 12.85
C ARG A 207 -37.28 -10.82 13.88
N GLY A 208 -37.29 -9.50 14.05
CA GLY A 208 -36.38 -8.79 14.94
C GLY A 208 -36.55 -9.19 16.41
N ARG A 209 -35.42 -9.24 17.12
CA ARG A 209 -35.37 -8.95 18.55
C ARG A 209 -34.27 -7.90 18.74
N SER A 210 -34.72 -6.65 18.88
CA SER A 210 -33.88 -5.56 19.34
C SER A 210 -33.29 -5.92 20.70
N SER A 211 -31.96 -5.91 20.77
CA SER A 211 -31.20 -5.83 22.01
C SER A 211 -30.21 -4.70 21.79
N SER A 212 -30.60 -3.54 22.27
CA SER A 212 -29.73 -2.38 22.53
C SER A 212 -28.33 -2.80 22.98
N ASN A 213 -27.30 -2.49 22.19
CA ASN A 213 -25.98 -2.05 22.69
C ASN A 213 -24.96 -1.57 21.63
N SER A 214 -25.29 -1.48 20.32
CA SER A 214 -24.29 -1.08 19.31
C SER A 214 -24.15 0.43 19.09
N GLN A 215 -25.07 1.24 19.62
CA GLN A 215 -25.01 2.72 19.49
C GLN A 215 -23.97 3.39 20.39
N GLY A 216 -23.37 2.65 21.34
CA GLY A 216 -22.33 3.16 22.22
C GLY A 216 -20.93 3.17 21.60
N ILE A 217 -20.62 2.28 20.63
CA ILE A 217 -19.25 2.12 20.13
C ILE A 217 -18.96 3.12 19.00
N GLU A 218 -19.89 3.32 18.05
CA GLU A 218 -19.72 4.33 16.99
C GLU A 218 -19.65 5.75 17.57
N SER A 219 -20.42 6.06 18.62
CA SER A 219 -20.38 7.38 19.25
C SER A 219 -19.11 7.63 20.08
N LEU A 220 -18.43 6.58 20.54
CA LEU A 220 -17.12 6.67 21.21
C LEU A 220 -16.00 6.85 20.18
N GLU A 221 -15.98 6.07 19.10
CA GLU A 221 -14.98 6.23 18.04
C GLU A 221 -15.08 7.59 17.34
N LEU A 222 -16.30 8.10 17.10
CA LEU A 222 -16.49 9.44 16.53
C LEU A 222 -16.02 10.55 17.47
N LYS A 223 -16.20 10.40 18.79
CA LYS A 223 -15.71 11.38 19.78
C LYS A 223 -14.19 11.33 19.94
N ASP A 224 -13.59 10.14 19.93
CA ASP A 224 -12.14 9.97 19.99
C ASP A 224 -11.48 10.52 18.71
N PHE A 225 -12.10 10.30 17.54
CA PHE A 225 -11.70 10.88 16.27
C PHE A 225 -11.81 12.42 16.30
N GLU A 226 -12.96 12.96 16.71
CA GLU A 226 -13.15 14.41 16.75
C GLU A 226 -12.16 15.09 17.73
N ALA A 227 -11.89 14.48 18.89
CA ALA A 227 -10.93 14.98 19.87
C ALA A 227 -9.49 14.99 19.31
N GLN A 228 -9.09 13.98 18.55
CA GLN A 228 -7.76 13.88 17.97
C GLN A 228 -7.55 14.83 16.76
N TRP A 229 -8.61 15.08 15.97
CA TRP A 229 -8.52 15.89 14.75
C TRP A 229 -8.72 17.39 14.98
N ARG A 230 -9.47 17.81 16.01
CA ARG A 230 -9.67 19.23 16.35
C ARG A 230 -8.35 20.01 16.48
N PRO A 231 -7.33 19.60 17.25
CA PRO A 231 -6.09 20.37 17.36
C PRO A 231 -5.32 20.46 16.02
N LEU A 232 -5.36 19.39 15.20
CA LEU A 232 -4.71 19.38 13.89
C LEU A 232 -5.38 20.34 12.90
N ILE A 233 -6.72 20.42 12.91
CA ILE A 233 -7.47 21.38 12.08
C ILE A 233 -7.14 22.82 12.49
N PHE A 234 -7.06 23.11 13.79
CA PHE A 234 -6.65 24.44 14.27
C PHE A 234 -5.21 24.80 13.86
N ILE A 235 -4.27 23.85 13.94
CA ILE A 235 -2.88 24.05 13.50
C ILE A 235 -2.83 24.29 11.98
N ALA A 236 -3.59 23.53 11.19
CA ALA A 236 -3.65 23.69 9.74
C ALA A 236 -4.23 25.05 9.33
N ILE A 237 -5.31 25.50 9.99
CA ILE A 237 -5.91 26.83 9.76
C ILE A 237 -4.96 27.94 10.19
N ALA A 238 -4.26 27.80 11.31
CA ALA A 238 -3.27 28.77 11.77
C ALA A 238 -2.08 28.89 10.81
N LEU A 239 -1.58 27.77 10.29
CA LEU A 239 -0.53 27.75 9.26
C LEU A 239 -1.01 28.36 7.93
N PHE A 240 -2.25 28.09 7.54
CA PHE A 240 -2.85 28.68 6.34
C PHE A 240 -3.00 30.19 6.46
N LEU A 241 -3.46 30.69 7.61
CA LEU A 241 -3.59 32.12 7.88
C LEU A 241 -2.23 32.82 8.00
N LEU A 242 -1.24 32.20 8.65
CA LEU A 242 0.13 32.73 8.66
C LEU A 242 0.74 32.79 7.26
N GLY A 243 0.49 31.77 6.42
CA GLY A 243 0.90 31.77 5.02
C GLY A 243 0.21 32.87 4.21
N LEU A 244 -1.08 33.11 4.44
CA LEU A 244 -1.86 34.14 3.76
C LEU A 244 -1.43 35.56 4.19
N VAL A 245 -1.19 35.78 5.49
CA VAL A 245 -0.65 37.04 6.02
C VAL A 245 0.78 37.29 5.50
N GLY A 246 1.63 36.26 5.46
CA GLY A 246 2.96 36.36 4.88
C GLY A 246 2.94 36.66 3.37
N PHE A 247 1.96 36.12 2.63
CA PHE A 247 1.77 36.42 1.21
C PHE A 247 1.33 37.86 0.98
N ILE A 248 0.43 38.40 1.80
CA ILE A 248 -0.04 39.78 1.70
C ILE A 248 1.07 40.78 2.03
N LEU A 249 1.85 40.52 3.09
CA LEU A 249 2.97 41.37 3.51
C LEU A 249 4.13 41.42 2.50
N LYS A 250 4.29 40.39 1.65
CA LYS A 250 5.29 40.39 0.57
C LYS A 250 4.77 41.06 -0.72
N SER A 251 3.46 41.30 -0.85
CA SER A 251 2.84 41.91 -2.03
C SER A 251 2.58 43.42 -1.91
N THR A 252 2.95 44.03 -0.78
CA THR A 252 2.89 45.48 -0.54
C THR A 252 4.31 46.04 -0.52
#